data_AF-A0A4Z1GD34-F1
#
_entry.id   AF-A0A4Z1GD34-F1
#
_cell.length_a   1.000
_cell.length_b   1.000
_cell.length_c   1.000
_cell.angle_alpha   90.00
_cell.angle_beta   90.00
_cell.angle_gamma   90.00
#
_symmetry.space_group_name_H-M   'P 1'
#
loop_
_entity.id
_entity.type
_entity.pdbx_description
1 polymer ?
#
loop_
_entity_poly.entity_id
_entity_poly.type
_entity_poly.pdbx_seq_one_letter_code
_entity_poly.pdbx_strand_id
1 'polypeptide(L)'
;MDPHYISKQVLSPCELDIPWHKLKVRLYFMLIEVHIIIIIISLFLIGYPDATRKALWEEGGQHGFNSDPKMRIYFYANYLQPPEIPFIWSRRCTEFNLAAGIFTLCLFLTRQLLALATSIGTLTEIYLISCVLLFWVLSCIGQRSPDYSDPDHPSRVPWYLNHSCSIASTQSQAACYVAQASFALTVVLM
;
A
#
# COMPACT_ATOMS: atom_id res chain seq x y z
N MET A 1 -48.16 -61.37 16.35
CA MET A 1 -47.76 -60.18 17.13
C MET A 1 -46.35 -59.86 16.71
N ASP A 2 -46.25 -58.99 15.70
CA ASP A 2 -45.01 -58.71 14.98
C ASP A 2 -44.07 -57.78 15.77
N PRO A 3 -42.76 -58.00 15.71
CA PRO A 3 -41.78 -57.15 16.38
C PRO A 3 -41.61 -55.81 15.64
N HIS A 4 -41.57 -54.74 16.43
CA HIS A 4 -41.35 -53.35 16.05
C HIS A 4 -40.25 -53.16 15.00
N TYR A 5 -40.64 -52.64 13.83
CA TYR A 5 -39.74 -52.15 12.80
C TYR A 5 -39.24 -50.76 13.18
N ILE A 6 -38.05 -50.67 13.76
CA ILE A 6 -37.35 -49.40 14.01
C ILE A 6 -36.88 -48.86 12.65
N SER A 7 -37.53 -47.79 12.18
CA SER A 7 -37.08 -47.00 11.03
C SER A 7 -35.68 -46.47 11.29
N LYS A 8 -34.68 -47.08 10.66
CA LYS A 8 -33.35 -46.48 10.51
C LYS A 8 -33.49 -45.32 9.54
N GLN A 9 -33.84 -44.15 10.07
CA GLN A 9 -33.63 -42.89 9.37
C GLN A 9 -32.12 -42.67 9.35
N VAL A 10 -31.49 -43.27 8.33
CA VAL A 10 -30.09 -43.06 7.99
C VAL A 10 -29.93 -41.56 7.80
N LEU A 11 -29.24 -40.94 8.75
CA LEU A 11 -28.75 -39.58 8.64
C LEU A 11 -27.89 -39.55 7.37
N SER A 12 -28.45 -39.07 6.27
CA SER A 12 -27.72 -38.84 5.02
C SER A 12 -26.51 -37.99 5.40
N PRO A 13 -25.27 -38.46 5.14
CA PRO A 13 -24.13 -37.57 5.17
C PRO A 13 -24.48 -36.47 4.19
N CYS A 14 -24.53 -35.23 4.67
CA CYS A 14 -24.64 -34.06 3.83
C CYS A 14 -23.54 -34.19 2.78
N GLU A 15 -23.87 -34.67 1.57
CA GLU A 15 -22.97 -34.73 0.43
C GLU A 15 -22.74 -33.27 0.06
N LEU A 16 -21.79 -32.67 0.77
CA LEU A 16 -21.25 -31.39 0.45
C LEU A 16 -20.47 -31.62 -0.82
N ASP A 17 -21.14 -31.48 -1.95
CA ASP A 17 -20.57 -31.59 -3.29
C ASP A 17 -19.68 -30.36 -3.50
N ILE A 18 -18.54 -30.31 -2.80
CA ILE A 18 -17.62 -29.18 -2.81
C ILE A 18 -17.00 -29.17 -4.21
N PRO A 19 -17.24 -28.14 -5.02
CA PRO A 19 -16.63 -28.04 -6.33
C PRO A 19 -15.15 -27.72 -6.14
N TRP A 20 -14.31 -28.77 -6.02
CA TRP A 20 -12.88 -28.69 -5.74
C TRP A 20 -12.12 -27.74 -6.67
N HIS A 21 -12.58 -27.59 -7.92
CA HIS A 21 -12.03 -26.63 -8.87
C HIS A 21 -12.25 -25.17 -8.41
N LYS A 22 -13.45 -24.81 -7.92
CA LYS A 22 -13.75 -23.47 -7.41
C LYS A 22 -12.99 -23.17 -6.13
N LEU A 23 -12.84 -24.17 -5.24
CA LEU A 23 -12.06 -24.04 -4.01
C LEU A 23 -10.58 -23.81 -4.30
N LYS A 24 -9.98 -24.58 -5.22
CA LYS A 24 -8.57 -24.42 -5.64
C LYS A 24 -8.32 -23.04 -6.24
N VAL A 25 -9.20 -22.58 -7.13
CA VAL A 25 -9.10 -21.25 -7.74
C VAL A 25 -9.17 -20.15 -6.68
N ARG A 26 -10.11 -20.26 -5.74
CA ARG A 26 -10.24 -19.32 -4.63
C ARG A 26 -8.98 -19.28 -3.76
N LEU A 27 -8.45 -20.44 -3.38
CA LEU A 27 -7.20 -20.53 -2.60
C LEU A 27 -6.01 -19.89 -3.34
N TYR A 28 -5.91 -20.12 -4.64
CA TYR A 28 -4.85 -19.53 -5.46
C TYR A 28 -4.90 -18.00 -5.45
N PHE A 29 -6.08 -17.40 -5.69
CA PHE A 29 -6.22 -15.94 -5.65
C PHE A 29 -5.96 -15.36 -4.25
N MET A 30 -6.43 -16.03 -3.20
CA MET A 30 -6.17 -15.60 -1.82
C MET A 30 -4.68 -15.61 -1.48
N LEU A 31 -3.94 -16.62 -1.97
CA LEU A 31 -2.49 -16.67 -1.80
C LEU A 31 -1.80 -15.53 -2.56
N ILE A 32 -2.21 -15.23 -3.80
CA ILE A 32 -1.65 -14.09 -4.54
C ILE A 32 -1.91 -12.78 -3.82
N GLU A 33 -3.16 -12.53 -3.41
CA GLU A 33 -3.58 -11.30 -2.74
C GLU A 33 -2.77 -11.08 -1.46
N VAL A 34 -2.64 -12.09 -0.59
CA VAL A 34 -1.86 -11.94 0.64
C VAL A 34 -0.37 -11.74 0.38
N HIS A 35 0.21 -12.38 -0.64
CA HIS A 35 1.62 -12.18 -0.99
C HIS A 35 1.87 -10.74 -1.45
N ILE A 36 1.00 -10.19 -2.30
CA ILE A 36 1.09 -8.80 -2.75
C ILE A 36 0.98 -7.83 -1.56
N ILE A 37 0.03 -8.07 -0.66
CA ILE A 37 -0.17 -7.26 0.56
C ILE A 37 1.08 -7.28 1.45
N ILE A 38 1.69 -8.45 1.64
CA ILE A 38 2.93 -8.57 2.43
C ILE A 38 4.06 -7.78 1.77
N ILE A 39 4.24 -7.93 0.45
CA ILE A 39 5.30 -7.23 -0.30
C ILE A 39 5.15 -5.72 -0.17
N ILE A 40 3.95 -5.17 -0.40
CA ILE A 40 3.75 -3.71 -0.34
C ILE A 40 3.97 -3.16 1.09
N ILE A 41 3.51 -3.88 2.11
CA ILE A 41 3.73 -3.48 3.51
C ILE A 41 5.23 -3.52 3.83
N SER A 42 5.96 -4.54 3.39
CA SER A 42 7.41 -4.62 3.56
C SER A 42 8.13 -3.44 2.89
N LEU A 43 7.75 -3.09 1.66
CA LEU A 43 8.32 -1.93 0.97
C LEU A 43 8.03 -0.63 1.72
N PHE A 44 6.80 -0.42 2.20
CA PHE A 44 6.46 0.76 3.01
C PHE A 44 7.20 0.79 4.35
N LEU A 45 7.43 -0.36 5.00
CA LEU A 45 8.23 -0.44 6.22
C LEU A 45 9.71 -0.10 5.98
N ILE A 46 10.28 -0.52 4.84
CA ILE A 46 11.64 -0.16 4.44
C ILE A 46 11.73 1.34 4.10
N GLY A 47 10.68 1.90 3.49
CA GLY A 47 10.55 3.32 3.16
C GLY A 47 10.15 4.24 4.33
N TYR A 48 9.65 3.67 5.43
CA TYR A 48 9.13 4.41 6.59
C TYR A 48 10.17 5.27 7.34
N PRO A 49 11.44 4.84 7.51
CA PRO A 49 12.44 5.62 8.20
C PRO A 49 12.62 7.01 7.58
N ASP A 50 12.70 8.02 8.45
CA ASP A 50 12.92 9.42 8.05
C ASP A 50 14.22 9.59 7.24
N ALA A 51 15.23 8.77 7.52
CA ALA A 51 16.50 8.76 6.79
C ALA A 51 16.32 8.47 5.30
N THR A 52 15.50 7.48 4.93
CA THR A 52 15.24 7.09 3.53
C THR A 52 14.63 8.25 2.75
N ARG A 53 13.60 8.87 3.33
CA ARG A 53 12.89 10.00 2.71
C ARG A 53 13.77 11.25 2.61
N LYS A 54 14.48 11.60 3.68
CA LYS A 54 15.40 12.74 3.69
C LYS A 54 16.53 12.57 2.70
N ALA A 55 17.12 11.37 2.60
CA ALA A 55 18.19 11.10 1.64
C ALA A 55 17.72 11.33 0.19
N LEU A 56 16.54 10.82 -0.18
CA LEU A 56 15.97 11.05 -1.51
C LEU A 56 15.61 12.52 -1.75
N TRP A 57 15.11 13.22 -0.72
CA TRP A 57 14.76 14.64 -0.84
C TRP A 57 16.01 15.50 -1.02
N GLU A 58 17.04 15.29 -0.19
CA GLU A 58 18.33 15.98 -0.24
C GLU A 58 19.05 15.76 -1.57
N GLU A 59 19.11 14.52 -2.05
CA GLU A 59 19.80 14.17 -3.28
C GLU A 59 19.13 14.81 -4.51
N GLY A 60 17.80 14.73 -4.59
CA GLY A 60 17.07 15.39 -5.66
C GLY A 60 17.21 16.93 -5.60
N GLY A 61 17.33 17.51 -4.40
CA GLY A 61 17.64 18.93 -4.21
C GLY A 61 19.04 19.31 -4.70
N GLN A 62 20.05 18.49 -4.41
CA GLN A 62 21.43 18.70 -4.88
C GLN A 62 21.56 18.64 -6.41
N HIS A 63 20.71 17.84 -7.06
CA HIS A 63 20.63 17.78 -8.52
C HIS A 63 19.70 18.84 -9.14
N GLY A 64 19.01 19.64 -8.33
CA GLY A 64 18.05 20.65 -8.79
C GLY A 64 16.74 20.07 -9.34
N PHE A 65 16.39 18.84 -8.99
CA PHE A 65 15.16 18.16 -9.47
C PHE A 65 13.92 18.49 -8.62
N ASN A 66 14.12 18.99 -7.41
CA ASN A 66 13.09 19.37 -6.44
C ASN A 66 13.67 20.36 -5.41
N SER A 67 12.85 20.79 -4.45
CA SER A 67 13.30 21.67 -3.36
C SER A 67 14.38 20.99 -2.50
N ASP A 68 15.36 21.76 -2.00
CA ASP A 68 16.37 21.22 -1.08
C ASP A 68 15.92 21.41 0.39
N PRO A 69 15.83 20.33 1.21
CA PRO A 69 15.47 20.46 2.62
C PRO A 69 16.45 21.32 3.43
N LYS A 70 17.70 21.49 3.00
CA LYS A 70 18.69 22.36 3.64
C LYS A 70 18.31 23.84 3.53
N MET A 71 17.51 24.23 2.54
CA MET A 71 16.95 25.58 2.47
C MET A 71 16.17 25.93 3.73
N ARG A 72 15.49 24.96 4.36
CA ARG A 72 14.76 25.20 5.62
C ARG A 72 15.70 25.57 6.76
N ILE A 73 16.89 24.95 6.81
CA ILE A 73 17.93 25.28 7.80
C ILE A 73 18.47 26.68 7.54
N TYR A 74 18.73 27.03 6.28
CA TYR A 74 19.16 28.38 5.90
C TYR A 74 18.14 29.44 6.33
N PHE A 75 16.85 29.25 6.02
CA PHE A 75 15.79 30.18 6.41
C PHE A 75 15.70 30.33 7.93
N TYR A 76 15.74 29.21 8.67
CA TYR A 76 15.73 29.21 10.13
C TYR A 76 16.92 29.99 10.71
N ALA A 77 18.13 29.78 10.18
CA ALA A 77 19.34 30.47 10.62
C ALA A 77 19.32 31.98 10.32
N ASN A 78 18.55 32.41 9.30
CA ASN A 78 18.39 33.81 8.92
C ASN A 78 17.10 34.45 9.49
N TYR A 79 16.42 33.80 10.44
CA TYR A 79 15.15 34.27 11.02
C TYR A 79 14.04 34.52 9.98
N LEU A 80 14.07 33.79 8.86
CA LEU A 80 13.05 33.81 7.82
C LEU A 80 12.08 32.64 8.01
N GLN A 81 10.85 32.79 7.51
CA GLN A 81 9.86 31.72 7.54
C GLN A 81 10.29 30.57 6.61
N PRO A 82 10.55 29.35 7.13
CA PRO A 82 11.02 28.25 6.30
C PRO A 82 9.94 27.79 5.31
N PRO A 83 10.33 27.32 4.11
CA PRO A 83 9.38 26.80 3.15
C PRO A 83 8.65 25.57 3.73
N GLU A 84 7.39 25.41 3.29
CA GLU A 84 6.55 24.27 3.67
C GLU A 84 7.18 22.96 3.19
N ILE A 85 6.98 21.87 3.95
CA ILE A 85 7.44 20.54 3.53
C ILE A 85 6.43 20.00 2.51
N PRO A 86 6.83 19.70 1.26
CA PRO A 86 5.95 19.09 0.28
C PRO A 86 5.35 17.79 0.80
N PHE A 87 4.11 17.49 0.38
CA PHE A 87 3.38 16.35 0.93
C PHE A 87 4.14 15.02 0.75
N ILE A 88 4.76 14.80 -0.41
CA ILE A 88 5.56 13.60 -0.68
C ILE A 88 6.72 13.42 0.31
N TRP A 89 7.37 14.53 0.70
CA TRP A 89 8.50 14.53 1.62
C TRP A 89 8.06 14.61 3.09
N SER A 90 6.76 14.61 3.34
CA SER A 90 6.20 14.65 4.68
C SER A 90 6.14 13.26 5.32
N ARG A 91 6.27 13.23 6.65
CA ARG A 91 5.97 12.04 7.46
C ARG A 91 4.53 11.56 7.30
N ARG A 92 3.60 12.49 7.08
CA ARG A 92 2.18 12.20 6.88
C ARG A 92 1.93 11.32 5.65
N CYS A 93 2.64 11.54 4.55
CA CYS A 93 2.51 10.70 3.35
C CYS A 93 3.01 9.27 3.63
N THR A 94 4.19 9.11 4.24
CA THR A 94 4.73 7.78 4.57
C THR A 94 3.87 7.01 5.57
N GLU A 95 3.34 7.70 6.60
CA GLU A 95 2.41 7.09 7.57
C GLU A 95 1.10 6.67 6.93
N PHE A 96 0.56 7.51 6.02
CA PHE A 96 -0.66 7.18 5.29
C PHE A 96 -0.48 5.94 4.41
N ASN A 97 0.62 5.83 3.67
CA ASN A 97 0.91 4.67 2.82
C ASN A 97 0.99 3.37 3.65
N LEU A 98 1.72 3.40 4.76
CA LEU A 98 1.80 2.26 5.67
C LEU A 98 0.42 1.91 6.26
N ALA A 99 -0.35 2.91 6.67
CA ALA A 99 -1.71 2.71 7.17
C ALA A 99 -2.64 2.10 6.12
N ALA A 100 -2.54 2.49 4.84
CA ALA A 100 -3.29 1.89 3.74
C ALA A 100 -2.95 0.40 3.55
N GLY A 101 -1.67 0.04 3.65
CA GLY A 101 -1.23 -1.36 3.61
C GLY A 101 -1.80 -2.18 4.78
N ILE A 102 -1.68 -1.68 6.01
CA ILE A 102 -2.22 -2.34 7.22
C ILE A 102 -3.74 -2.47 7.14
N PHE A 103 -4.43 -1.42 6.72
CA PHE A 103 -5.89 -1.42 6.54
C PHE A 103 -6.33 -2.48 5.52
N THR A 104 -5.61 -2.59 4.40
CA THR A 104 -5.84 -3.63 3.38
C THR A 104 -5.65 -5.03 3.96
N LEU A 105 -4.60 -5.26 4.74
CA LEU A 105 -4.37 -6.55 5.43
C LEU A 105 -5.50 -6.87 6.41
N CYS A 106 -5.93 -5.90 7.22
CA CYS A 106 -7.03 -6.09 8.16
C CYS A 106 -8.32 -6.47 7.43
N LEU A 107 -8.69 -5.73 6.38
CA LEU A 107 -9.90 -6.02 5.62
C LEU A 107 -9.82 -7.35 4.87
N PHE A 108 -8.65 -7.71 4.33
CA PHE A 108 -8.41 -9.04 3.77
C PHE A 108 -8.71 -10.12 4.81
N LEU A 109 -8.07 -10.07 5.99
CA LEU A 109 -8.29 -11.06 7.05
C LEU A 109 -9.75 -11.11 7.51
N THR A 110 -10.41 -9.96 7.66
CA THR A 110 -11.83 -9.89 8.01
C THR A 110 -12.71 -10.54 6.95
N ARG A 111 -12.48 -10.27 5.65
CA ARG A 111 -13.19 -10.93 4.54
C ARG A 111 -13.00 -12.44 4.57
N GLN A 112 -11.77 -12.90 4.84
CA GLN A 112 -11.47 -14.32 4.93
C GLN A 112 -12.19 -15.00 6.10
N LEU A 113 -12.17 -14.41 7.29
CA LEU A 113 -12.86 -14.94 8.46
C LEU A 113 -14.38 -14.94 8.28
N LEU A 114 -14.94 -13.84 7.77
CA LEU A 114 -16.37 -13.73 7.51
C LEU A 114 -16.84 -14.77 6.51
N ALA A 115 -16.07 -15.04 5.46
CA ALA A 115 -16.43 -16.02 4.44
C ALA A 115 -16.24 -17.48 4.87
N LEU A 116 -15.54 -17.73 5.99
CA LEU A 116 -15.50 -19.03 6.67
C LEU A 116 -16.68 -19.19 7.64
N ALA A 117 -17.07 -18.11 8.33
CA ALA A 117 -18.11 -18.15 9.36
C ALA A 117 -19.54 -18.03 8.78
N THR A 118 -19.71 -17.25 7.71
CA THR A 118 -21.01 -16.85 7.16
C THR A 118 -20.95 -16.63 5.65
N SER A 119 -22.09 -16.67 4.97
CA SER A 119 -22.16 -16.21 3.58
C SER A 119 -22.15 -14.68 3.56
N ILE A 120 -21.09 -14.07 3.01
CA ILE A 120 -21.00 -12.62 2.83
C ILE A 120 -21.91 -12.21 1.68
N GLY A 121 -22.81 -11.26 1.92
CA GLY A 121 -23.64 -10.67 0.87
C GLY A 121 -22.80 -9.85 -0.11
N THR A 122 -23.15 -9.89 -1.40
CA THR A 122 -22.43 -9.16 -2.47
C THR A 122 -22.31 -7.66 -2.19
N LEU A 123 -23.32 -7.03 -1.60
CA LEU A 123 -23.27 -5.61 -1.24
C LEU A 123 -22.19 -5.28 -0.21
N THR A 124 -22.04 -6.13 0.81
CA THR A 124 -21.00 -5.97 1.83
C THR A 124 -19.62 -6.13 1.21
N GLU A 125 -19.43 -7.10 0.32
CA GLU A 125 -18.16 -7.32 -0.37
C GLU A 125 -17.76 -6.12 -1.24
N ILE A 126 -18.71 -5.58 -2.02
CA ILE A 126 -18.49 -4.37 -2.83
C ILE A 126 -18.11 -3.19 -1.94
N TYR A 127 -18.81 -2.99 -0.83
CA TYR A 127 -18.51 -1.92 0.12
C TYR A 127 -17.07 -2.04 0.67
N LEU A 128 -16.68 -3.22 1.16
CA LEU A 128 -15.34 -3.44 1.71
C LEU A 128 -14.24 -3.20 0.67
N ILE A 129 -14.42 -3.69 -0.56
CA ILE A 129 -13.48 -3.45 -1.66
C ILE A 129 -13.41 -1.96 -2.01
N SER A 130 -14.54 -1.25 -2.02
CA SER A 130 -14.56 0.19 -2.29
C SER A 130 -13.78 1.01 -1.25
N CYS A 131 -13.81 0.60 0.02
CA CYS A 131 -13.01 1.22 1.07
C CYS A 131 -11.51 1.00 0.84
N VAL A 132 -11.10 -0.21 0.47
CA VAL A 132 -9.70 -0.52 0.13
C VAL A 132 -9.24 0.32 -1.06
N LEU A 133 -10.05 0.37 -2.12
CA LEU A 133 -9.76 1.15 -3.32
C LEU A 133 -9.55 2.63 -3.01
N LEU A 134 -10.40 3.23 -2.17
CA LEU A 134 -10.26 4.64 -1.77
C LEU A 134 -8.90 4.92 -1.12
N PHE A 135 -8.45 4.04 -0.22
CA PHE A 135 -7.15 4.19 0.43
C PHE A 135 -5.99 4.07 -0.56
N TRP A 136 -6.06 3.15 -1.53
CA TRP A 136 -5.04 3.02 -2.57
C TRP A 136 -5.01 4.23 -3.52
N VAL A 137 -6.16 4.78 -3.89
CA VAL A 137 -6.24 6.02 -4.69
C VAL A 137 -5.57 7.19 -3.95
N LEU A 138 -5.89 7.39 -2.67
CA LEU A 138 -5.27 8.45 -1.86
C LEU A 138 -3.77 8.23 -1.69
N SER A 139 -3.32 6.98 -1.54
CA SER A 139 -1.91 6.60 -1.45
C SER A 139 -1.18 6.92 -2.74
N CYS A 140 -1.78 6.60 -3.89
CA CYS A 140 -1.26 6.90 -5.22
C CYS A 140 -1.12 8.41 -5.45
N ILE A 141 -2.15 9.19 -5.10
CA ILE A 141 -2.11 10.67 -5.17
C ILE A 141 -0.99 11.23 -4.28
N GLY A 142 -0.82 10.68 -3.07
CA GLY A 142 0.24 11.11 -2.16
C GLY A 142 1.64 10.82 -2.69
N GLN A 143 1.88 9.60 -3.18
CA GLN A 143 3.15 9.17 -3.76
C GLN A 143 3.51 9.93 -5.05
N ARG A 144 2.52 10.49 -5.75
CA ARG A 144 2.72 11.34 -6.94
C ARG A 144 2.61 12.83 -6.63
N SER A 145 2.49 13.23 -5.36
CA SER A 145 2.24 14.63 -5.03
C SER A 145 3.42 15.54 -5.45
N PRO A 146 3.14 16.76 -5.92
CA PRO A 146 4.16 17.67 -6.41
C PRO A 146 4.96 18.30 -5.26
N ASP A 147 6.12 18.83 -5.62
CA ASP A 147 6.94 19.71 -4.80
C ASP A 147 7.07 21.07 -5.50
N TYR A 148 6.38 22.07 -4.95
CA TYR A 148 6.47 23.46 -5.38
C TYR A 148 6.95 24.38 -4.25
N SER A 149 7.64 23.82 -3.25
CA SER A 149 8.11 24.59 -2.10
C SER A 149 9.28 25.50 -2.45
N ASP A 150 9.97 25.23 -3.56
CA ASP A 150 11.01 26.08 -4.13
C ASP A 150 10.58 26.53 -5.54
N PRO A 151 10.34 27.85 -5.75
CA PRO A 151 9.97 28.38 -7.06
C PRO A 151 11.05 28.19 -8.14
N ASP A 152 12.33 28.09 -7.74
CA ASP A 152 13.45 27.93 -8.68
C ASP A 152 13.63 26.47 -9.12
N HIS A 153 13.16 25.51 -8.30
CA HIS A 153 13.26 24.07 -8.57
C HIS A 153 11.89 23.34 -8.45
N PRO A 154 10.89 23.71 -9.28
CA PRO A 154 9.56 23.11 -9.19
C PRO A 154 9.55 21.67 -9.73
N SER A 155 8.97 20.75 -8.96
CA SER A 155 8.85 19.33 -9.30
C SER A 155 7.38 18.90 -9.36
N ARG A 156 6.88 18.61 -10.56
CA ARG A 156 5.47 18.17 -10.74
C ARG A 156 5.22 16.77 -10.19
N VAL A 157 6.25 15.94 -10.18
CA VAL A 157 6.26 14.57 -9.69
C VAL A 157 7.59 14.33 -8.99
N PRO A 158 7.66 13.45 -7.99
CA PRO A 158 8.94 13.13 -7.35
C PRO A 158 9.96 12.64 -8.37
N TRP A 159 11.19 13.12 -8.24
CA TRP A 159 12.25 12.90 -9.25
C TRP A 159 12.55 11.41 -9.51
N TYR A 160 12.43 10.55 -8.50
CA TYR A 160 12.65 9.12 -8.70
C TYR A 160 11.58 8.46 -9.58
N LEU A 161 10.47 9.15 -9.92
CA LEU A 161 9.47 8.65 -10.87
C LEU A 161 9.74 9.10 -12.32
N ASN A 162 10.50 10.17 -12.54
CA ASN A 162 10.81 10.68 -13.88
C ASN A 162 12.26 10.38 -14.30
N HIS A 163 13.11 9.95 -13.37
CA HIS A 163 14.52 9.68 -13.58
C HIS A 163 14.91 8.27 -13.11
N SER A 164 16.02 7.76 -13.66
CA SER A 164 16.58 6.47 -13.29
C SER A 164 17.27 6.54 -11.93
N CYS A 165 17.13 5.50 -11.12
CA CYS A 165 17.88 5.33 -9.86
C CYS A 165 19.39 5.15 -10.06
N SER A 166 19.89 5.10 -11.30
CA SER A 166 21.33 5.17 -11.60
C SER A 166 21.94 6.56 -11.38
N ILE A 167 21.11 7.61 -11.33
CA ILE A 167 21.57 8.98 -11.02
C ILE A 167 21.78 9.16 -9.50
N ALA A 168 21.05 8.38 -8.70
CA ALA A 168 21.23 8.34 -7.26
C ALA A 168 22.63 7.82 -6.91
N SER A 169 23.21 8.38 -5.86
CA SER A 169 24.38 7.88 -5.16
C SER A 169 24.14 6.44 -4.68
N THR A 170 25.23 5.69 -4.53
CA THR A 170 25.20 4.29 -4.10
C THR A 170 24.47 4.09 -2.76
N GLN A 171 24.45 5.10 -1.90
CA GLN A 171 23.79 5.04 -0.59
C GLN A 171 22.26 5.18 -0.70
N SER A 172 21.79 6.02 -1.63
CA SER A 172 20.36 6.32 -1.83
C SER A 172 19.70 5.46 -2.92
N GLN A 173 20.48 4.76 -3.73
CA GLN A 173 19.97 3.96 -4.84
C GLN A 173 18.96 2.88 -4.40
N ALA A 174 19.20 2.20 -3.28
CA ALA A 174 18.25 1.25 -2.73
C ALA A 174 16.91 1.92 -2.32
N ALA A 175 16.98 3.11 -1.71
CA ALA A 175 15.81 3.90 -1.37
C ALA A 175 14.99 4.28 -2.61
N CYS A 176 15.68 4.66 -3.69
CA CYS A 176 15.06 5.02 -4.95
C CYS A 176 14.28 3.83 -5.55
N TYR A 177 14.90 2.65 -5.62
CA TYR A 177 14.22 1.45 -6.12
C TYR A 177 13.04 1.03 -5.24
N VAL A 178 13.17 1.16 -3.91
CA VAL A 178 12.05 0.89 -2.98
C VAL A 178 10.89 1.86 -3.23
N ALA A 179 11.17 3.15 -3.44
CA ALA A 179 10.14 4.14 -3.73
C ALA A 179 9.44 3.87 -5.08
N GLN A 180 10.19 3.56 -6.13
CA GLN A 180 9.65 3.18 -7.43
C GLN A 180 8.80 1.89 -7.35
N ALA A 181 9.29 0.87 -6.67
CA ALA A 181 8.58 -0.39 -6.50
C ALA A 181 7.30 -0.21 -5.67
N SER A 182 7.35 0.61 -4.61
CA SER A 182 6.19 0.95 -3.80
C SER A 182 5.10 1.63 -4.62
N PHE A 183 5.49 2.58 -5.47
CA PHE A 183 4.56 3.29 -6.35
C PHE A 183 3.97 2.35 -7.41
N ALA A 184 4.80 1.56 -8.08
CA ALA A 184 4.35 0.59 -9.08
C ALA A 184 3.35 -0.41 -8.49
N LEU A 185 3.63 -0.95 -7.30
CA LEU A 185 2.76 -1.90 -6.65
C LEU A 185 1.48 -1.25 -6.09
N THR A 186 1.55 0.01 -5.67
CA THR A 186 0.37 0.81 -5.35
C THR A 186 -0.58 0.94 -6.55
N VAL A 187 -0.03 1.16 -7.75
CA VAL A 187 -0.83 1.23 -8.99
C VAL A 187 -1.45 -0.11 -9.34
N VAL A 188 -0.77 -1.23 -9.07
CA VAL A 188 -1.30 -2.59 -9.30
C VAL A 188 -2.43 -2.95 -8.31
N LEU A 189 -2.39 -2.42 -7.10
CA LEU A 189 -3.37 -2.67 -6.05
C LEU A 189 -4.64 -1.80 -6.15
N MET A 190 -4.63 -0.79 -7.03
CA MET A 190 -5.76 0.08 -7.34
C MET A 190 -6.62 -0.55 -8.44
#